data_AF-A0A2M8Q6Z2-F1
#
_entry.id   AF-A0A2M8Q6Z2-F1
#
_cell.length_a   1.000
_cell.length_b   1.000
_cell.length_c   1.000
_cell.angle_alpha   90.00
_cell.angle_beta   90.00
_cell.angle_gamma   90.00
#
_symmetry.space_group_name_H-M   'P 1'
#
loop_
_entity.id
_entity.type
_entity.pdbx_description
1 polymer ?
#
loop_
_entity_poly.entity_id
_entity_poly.type
_entity_poly.pdbx_seq_one_letter_code
_entity_poly.pdbx_strand_id
1 'polypeptide(L)'
;SWDGSAWIDWTERTIVMAYAEVKLDEASDNGQGREIVLRGGQYGSIGAGPQRERTEVWGSVDGAPYTLLERVYAPSNCLYFKVLDANEALARHQELGLAPARELYTEAVTNRTLVKCGQRSDEMNELRSFSLFRLA
;
A
#
# COMPACT_ATOMS: atom_id res chain seq x y z
N SER A 1 11.70 24.40 -1.95
CA SER A 1 11.66 25.84 -2.31
C SER A 1 13.05 26.40 -2.50
N TRP A 2 13.16 27.62 -3.02
CA TRP A 2 14.41 28.39 -2.95
C TRP A 2 14.60 28.95 -1.53
N ASP A 3 15.78 28.78 -0.93
CA ASP A 3 16.11 29.31 0.41
C ASP A 3 16.94 30.61 0.36
N GLY A 4 17.23 31.12 -0.83
CA GLY A 4 18.16 32.23 -1.05
C GLY A 4 19.52 31.81 -1.62
N SER A 5 19.86 30.52 -1.55
CA SER A 5 21.15 29.95 -1.96
C SER A 5 21.03 28.67 -2.79
N ALA A 6 20.05 27.83 -2.50
CA ALA A 6 19.81 26.54 -3.13
C ALA A 6 18.32 26.20 -3.20
N TRP A 7 18.00 25.24 -4.07
CA TRP A 7 16.71 24.58 -4.04
C TRP A 7 16.72 23.52 -2.95
N ILE A 8 15.86 23.68 -1.95
CA ILE A 8 15.60 22.70 -0.90
C ILE A 8 14.43 21.82 -1.31
N ASP A 9 14.62 20.50 -1.22
CA ASP A 9 13.52 19.53 -1.31
C ASP A 9 12.70 19.59 -0.02
N TRP A 10 11.39 19.70 -0.16
CA TRP A 10 10.46 19.71 0.96
C TRP A 10 10.02 18.31 1.36
N THR A 11 10.41 17.30 0.60
CA THR A 11 10.12 15.89 0.87
C THR A 11 11.37 15.22 1.42
N GLU A 12 11.20 14.30 2.37
CA GLU A 12 12.32 13.50 2.89
C GLU A 12 12.97 12.64 1.79
N ARG A 13 12.19 12.26 0.79
CA ARG A 13 12.61 11.48 -0.37
C ARG A 13 11.74 11.79 -1.57
N THR A 14 12.29 11.62 -2.76
CA THR A 14 11.53 11.74 -4.02
C THR A 14 10.30 10.84 -4.00
N ILE A 15 9.14 11.45 -4.18
CA ILE A 15 7.85 10.75 -4.26
C ILE A 15 7.67 10.22 -5.69
N VAL A 16 7.45 8.91 -5.83
CA VAL A 16 7.28 8.25 -7.13
C VAL A 16 5.96 7.48 -7.16
N MET A 17 5.11 7.83 -8.12
CA MET A 17 3.85 7.12 -8.38
C MET A 17 3.48 7.24 -9.86
N ALA A 18 3.12 6.10 -10.46
CA ALA A 18 2.66 6.05 -11.84
C ALA A 18 1.27 6.67 -11.97
N TYR A 19 1.09 7.54 -12.97
CA TYR A 19 -0.18 8.17 -13.30
C TYR A 19 -0.90 8.76 -12.07
N ALA A 20 -0.12 9.44 -11.22
CA ALA A 20 -0.65 10.00 -9.99
C ALA A 20 -1.55 11.20 -10.27
N GLU A 21 -2.76 11.16 -9.74
CA GLU A 21 -3.52 12.37 -9.42
C GLU A 21 -2.95 12.94 -8.12
N VAL A 22 -2.58 14.22 -8.12
CA VAL A 22 -1.95 14.89 -6.97
C VAL A 22 -2.78 16.10 -6.57
N LYS A 23 -3.09 16.20 -5.28
CA LYS A 23 -3.76 17.36 -4.69
C LYS A 23 -3.16 17.74 -3.34
N LEU A 24 -3.40 18.98 -2.92
CA LEU A 24 -3.13 19.47 -1.56
C LEU A 24 -4.44 19.59 -0.78
N ASP A 25 -4.56 18.87 0.32
CA ASP A 25 -5.80 18.76 1.09
C ASP A 25 -5.53 18.67 2.59
N GLU A 26 -6.54 18.90 3.43
CA GLU A 26 -6.49 18.60 4.88
C GLU A 26 -7.02 17.17 5.07
N ALA A 27 -6.15 16.19 4.82
CA ALA A 27 -6.49 14.77 4.73
C ALA A 27 -6.04 13.94 5.94
N SER A 28 -5.27 14.52 6.87
CA SER A 28 -4.81 13.82 8.07
C SER A 28 -4.88 14.67 9.32
N ASP A 29 -5.38 14.09 10.42
CA ASP A 29 -5.36 14.72 11.75
C ASP A 29 -3.93 14.81 12.34
N ASN A 30 -2.98 14.04 11.78
CA ASN A 30 -1.59 14.00 12.22
C ASN A 30 -0.71 15.01 11.47
N GLY A 31 -1.16 15.51 10.33
CA GLY A 31 -0.45 16.54 9.60
C GLY A 31 -0.62 17.90 10.29
N GLN A 32 0.38 18.77 10.14
CA GLN A 32 0.34 20.15 10.64
C GLN A 32 0.25 21.16 9.49
N GLY A 33 -0.66 20.92 8.54
CA GLY A 33 -0.84 21.76 7.37
C GLY A 33 -1.72 21.10 6.31
N ARG A 34 -1.47 21.42 5.04
CA ARG A 34 -2.06 20.68 3.92
C ARG A 34 -1.15 19.53 3.53
N GLU A 35 -1.69 18.32 3.45
CA GLU A 35 -0.98 17.14 2.99
C GLU A 35 -0.92 17.06 1.47
N ILE A 36 0.14 16.46 0.95
CA ILE A 36 0.21 16.00 -0.44
C ILE A 36 -0.50 14.66 -0.50
N VAL A 37 -1.65 14.63 -1.16
CA VAL A 37 -2.43 13.42 -1.38
C VAL A 37 -2.21 12.96 -2.82
N LEU A 38 -1.67 11.75 -2.96
CA LEU A 38 -1.47 11.10 -4.25
C LEU A 38 -2.40 9.90 -4.39
N ARG A 39 -3.05 9.78 -5.54
CA ARG A 39 -3.85 8.59 -5.90
C ARG A 39 -3.40 8.05 -7.25
N GLY A 40 -3.08 6.76 -7.32
CA GLY A 40 -2.64 6.13 -8.56
C GLY A 40 -1.80 4.88 -8.32
N GLY A 41 -0.77 4.68 -9.14
CA GLY A 41 0.16 3.54 -9.01
C GLY A 41 -0.14 2.35 -9.91
N GLN A 42 -0.95 2.53 -10.97
CA GLN A 42 -1.20 1.50 -11.99
C GLN A 42 -0.57 1.91 -13.32
N TYR A 43 0.31 1.08 -13.88
CA TYR A 43 1.01 1.40 -15.14
C TYR A 43 0.21 1.09 -16.42
N GLY A 44 -0.82 0.25 -16.34
CA GLY A 44 -1.67 -0.11 -17.48
C GLY A 44 -0.98 -0.93 -18.60
N SER A 45 0.27 -1.38 -18.40
CA SER A 45 1.04 -2.11 -19.41
C SER A 45 0.84 -3.64 -19.33
N ILE A 46 0.75 -4.29 -20.49
CA ILE A 46 0.76 -5.76 -20.62
C ILE A 46 2.13 -6.27 -20.14
N GLY A 47 2.15 -7.04 -19.06
CA GLY A 47 3.36 -7.63 -18.50
C GLY A 47 3.87 -7.00 -17.20
N ALA A 48 3.25 -5.92 -16.70
CA ALA A 48 3.59 -5.33 -15.39
C ALA A 48 3.17 -6.20 -14.18
N GLY A 49 2.55 -7.36 -14.41
CA GLY A 49 1.96 -8.19 -13.37
C GLY A 49 0.74 -7.55 -12.72
N PRO A 50 0.23 -8.11 -11.61
CA PRO A 50 -0.85 -7.51 -10.83
C PRO A 50 -0.50 -6.10 -10.36
N GLN A 51 -1.38 -5.14 -10.66
CA GLN A 51 -1.26 -3.75 -10.18
C GLN A 51 -2.48 -3.40 -9.33
N ARG A 52 -2.28 -2.59 -8.29
CA ARG A 52 -3.34 -2.12 -7.40
C ARG A 52 -3.13 -0.64 -7.16
N GLU A 53 -4.18 0.15 -7.39
CA GLU A 53 -4.17 1.55 -7.02
C GLU A 53 -3.91 1.70 -5.53
N ARG A 54 -3.23 2.78 -5.16
CA ARG A 54 -3.06 3.19 -3.78
C ARG A 54 -3.23 4.69 -3.66
N THR A 55 -3.67 5.09 -2.48
CA THR A 55 -3.61 6.46 -2.00
C THR A 55 -2.45 6.58 -1.03
N GLU A 56 -1.64 7.61 -1.19
CA GLU A 56 -0.60 8.00 -0.23
C GLU A 56 -0.87 9.41 0.28
N VAL A 57 -0.80 9.57 1.60
CA VAL A 57 -0.91 10.87 2.27
C VAL A 57 0.46 11.20 2.85
N TRP A 58 1.03 12.31 2.39
CA TRP A 58 2.31 12.82 2.84
C TRP A 58 2.10 14.11 3.60
N GLY A 59 2.64 14.21 4.80
CA GLY A 59 2.47 15.38 5.65
C GLY A 59 3.78 15.83 6.29
N SER A 60 3.80 17.12 6.62
CA SER A 60 4.85 17.76 7.40
C SER A 60 4.38 17.84 8.85
N VAL A 61 5.20 17.33 9.77
CA VAL A 61 4.94 17.36 11.21
C VAL A 61 6.03 18.20 11.86
N ASP A 62 5.66 19.15 12.71
CA ASP A 62 6.56 20.10 13.38
C ASP A 62 7.45 20.90 12.40
N GLY A 63 6.94 21.15 11.19
CA GLY A 63 7.68 21.84 10.13
C GLY A 63 8.82 21.03 9.49
N ALA A 64 8.92 19.72 9.79
CA ALA A 64 9.87 18.81 9.14
C ALA A 64 9.50 18.58 7.66
N PRO A 65 10.42 18.05 6.83
CA PRO A 65 10.09 17.63 5.47
C PRO A 65 8.89 16.67 5.43
N TYR A 66 8.13 16.71 4.34
CA TYR A 66 7.02 15.81 4.10
C TYR A 66 7.50 14.36 4.12
N THR A 67 6.88 13.56 4.98
CA THR A 67 7.09 12.11 5.09
C THR A 67 5.77 11.38 4.79
N LEU A 68 5.87 10.08 4.50
CA LEU A 68 4.67 9.27 4.26
C LEU A 68 3.97 9.00 5.60
N LEU A 69 2.82 9.63 5.80
CA LEU A 69 2.00 9.42 6.99
C LEU A 69 1.09 8.20 6.84
N GLU A 70 0.49 8.05 5.66
CA GLU A 70 -0.47 6.97 5.41
C GLU A 70 -0.34 6.43 3.99
N ARG A 71 -0.52 5.10 3.86
CA ARG A 71 -0.70 4.42 2.58
C ARG A 71 -1.89 3.48 2.67
N VAL A 72 -2.87 3.68 1.80
CA VAL A 72 -4.06 2.84 1.69
C VAL A 72 -4.14 2.25 0.29
N TYR A 73 -4.28 0.94 0.20
CA TYR A 73 -4.50 0.28 -1.08
C TYR A 73 -5.99 0.21 -1.42
N ALA A 74 -6.32 0.34 -2.70
CA ALA A 74 -7.69 0.20 -3.18
C ALA A 74 -8.21 -1.24 -2.93
N PRO A 75 -9.51 -1.42 -2.62
CA PRO A 75 -10.10 -2.74 -2.48
C PRO A 75 -9.89 -3.59 -3.73
N SER A 76 -9.63 -4.88 -3.54
CA SER A 76 -9.46 -5.82 -4.65
C SER A 76 -9.88 -7.23 -4.26
N ASN A 77 -10.50 -7.93 -5.19
CA ASN A 77 -10.79 -9.36 -5.06
C ASN A 77 -9.60 -10.25 -5.49
N CYS A 78 -8.43 -9.68 -5.80
CA CYS A 78 -7.30 -10.54 -6.13
C CYS A 78 -6.73 -11.23 -4.89
N LEU A 79 -6.63 -12.57 -4.96
CA LEU A 79 -6.03 -13.40 -3.92
C LEU A 79 -4.57 -12.99 -3.63
N TYR A 80 -3.80 -12.68 -4.66
CA TYR A 80 -2.41 -12.23 -4.50
C TYR A 80 -2.28 -11.02 -3.58
N PHE A 81 -3.12 -10.00 -3.78
CA PHE A 81 -3.10 -8.82 -2.92
C PHE A 81 -3.55 -9.11 -1.50
N LYS A 82 -4.55 -9.98 -1.30
CA LYS A 82 -4.95 -10.42 0.05
C LYS A 82 -3.79 -11.08 0.81
N VAL A 83 -2.99 -11.92 0.13
CA VAL A 83 -1.80 -12.55 0.73
C VAL A 83 -0.71 -11.53 1.04
N LEU A 84 -0.51 -10.52 0.18
CA LEU A 84 0.43 -9.43 0.47
C LEU A 84 0.00 -8.62 1.70
N ASP A 85 -1.29 -8.29 1.82
CA ASP A 85 -1.82 -7.57 2.99
C ASP A 85 -1.64 -8.40 4.27
N ALA A 86 -1.84 -9.72 4.19
CA ALA A 86 -1.58 -10.64 5.30
C ALA A 86 -0.09 -10.68 5.71
N ASN A 87 0.82 -10.70 4.72
CA ASN A 87 2.26 -10.65 4.96
C ASN A 87 2.68 -9.34 5.62
N GLU A 88 2.14 -8.21 5.19
CA GLU A 88 2.41 -6.89 5.77
C GLU A 88 1.93 -6.83 7.23
N ALA A 89 0.70 -7.28 7.49
CA ALA A 89 0.16 -7.36 8.85
C ALA A 89 1.04 -8.25 9.76
N LEU A 90 1.58 -9.35 9.22
CA LEU A 90 2.49 -10.23 9.95
C LEU A 90 3.86 -9.58 10.16
N ALA A 91 4.40 -8.85 9.20
CA ALA A 91 5.64 -8.11 9.36
C ALA A 91 5.52 -7.07 10.49
N ARG A 92 4.35 -6.44 10.62
CA ARG A 92 4.01 -5.46 11.65
C ARG A 92 3.42 -6.06 12.93
N HIS A 93 3.58 -7.36 13.18
CA HIS A 93 2.97 -8.03 14.34
C HIS A 93 3.39 -7.44 15.70
N GLN A 94 4.56 -6.79 15.81
CA GLN A 94 4.99 -6.14 17.04
C GLN A 94 4.11 -4.92 17.39
N GLU A 95 3.57 -4.26 16.37
CA GLU A 95 2.69 -3.09 16.49
C GLU A 95 1.21 -3.51 16.51
N LEU A 96 0.82 -4.42 15.62
CA LEU A 96 -0.58 -4.78 15.36
C LEU A 96 -1.04 -6.06 16.08
N GLY A 97 -0.11 -6.82 16.66
CA GLY A 97 -0.35 -8.20 17.08
C GLY A 97 -0.50 -9.17 15.89
N LEU A 98 -0.76 -10.45 16.21
CA LEU A 98 -0.88 -11.51 15.21
C LEU A 98 -2.31 -11.70 14.68
N ALA A 99 -3.32 -11.16 15.36
CA ALA A 99 -4.72 -11.37 14.99
C ALA A 99 -5.06 -10.87 13.56
N PRO A 100 -4.65 -9.65 13.13
CA PRO A 100 -4.97 -9.17 11.79
C PRO A 100 -4.36 -10.04 10.68
N ALA A 101 -3.11 -10.49 10.88
CA ALA A 101 -2.46 -11.39 9.93
C ALA A 101 -3.21 -12.73 9.81
N ARG A 102 -3.60 -13.32 10.95
CA ARG A 102 -4.37 -14.58 10.98
C ARG A 102 -5.72 -14.44 10.28
N GLU A 103 -6.44 -13.35 10.49
CA GLU A 103 -7.71 -13.07 9.82
C GLU A 103 -7.51 -12.98 8.30
N LEU A 104 -6.54 -12.20 7.84
CA LEU A 104 -6.27 -12.02 6.42
C LEU A 104 -5.82 -13.32 5.73
N TYR A 105 -4.96 -14.14 6.35
CA TYR A 105 -4.63 -15.46 5.81
C TYR A 105 -5.82 -16.41 5.83
N THR A 106 -6.67 -16.36 6.85
CA THR A 106 -7.89 -17.19 6.91
C THR A 106 -8.85 -16.81 5.77
N GLU A 107 -9.03 -15.51 5.51
CA GLU A 107 -9.80 -15.03 4.36
C GLU A 107 -9.19 -15.48 3.03
N ALA A 108 -7.86 -15.41 2.88
CA ALA A 108 -7.18 -15.86 1.66
C ALA A 108 -7.49 -17.34 1.33
N VAL A 109 -7.61 -18.18 2.37
CA VAL A 109 -7.93 -19.60 2.23
C VAL A 109 -9.42 -19.83 1.98
N THR A 110 -10.29 -19.18 2.76
CA THR A 110 -11.71 -19.55 2.86
C THR A 110 -12.62 -18.75 1.94
N ASN A 111 -12.22 -17.53 1.57
CA ASN A 111 -13.04 -16.65 0.76
C ASN A 111 -13.07 -17.12 -0.71
N ARG A 112 -14.27 -17.42 -1.19
CA ARG A 112 -14.53 -17.92 -2.55
C ARG A 112 -14.72 -16.80 -3.58
N THR A 113 -14.86 -15.55 -3.15
CA THR A 113 -14.94 -14.40 -4.08
C THR A 113 -13.58 -13.94 -4.57
N LEU A 114 -12.49 -14.40 -3.93
CA LEU A 114 -11.13 -14.09 -4.34
C LEU A 114 -10.77 -14.83 -5.63
N VAL A 115 -10.15 -14.11 -6.56
CA VAL A 115 -9.78 -14.60 -7.89
C VAL A 115 -8.28 -14.49 -8.12
N LYS A 116 -7.77 -15.24 -9.09
CA LYS A 116 -6.40 -15.05 -9.58
C LYS A 116 -6.30 -13.72 -10.33
N CYS A 117 -5.18 -13.02 -10.21
CA CYS A 117 -4.91 -11.84 -11.02
C CYS A 117 -3.53 -11.81 -11.68
N GLY A 118 -2.67 -12.79 -11.40
CA GLY A 118 -1.44 -13.00 -12.13
C GLY A 118 -1.60 -13.92 -13.34
N GLN A 119 -0.46 -14.22 -13.96
CA GLN A 119 -0.39 -15.05 -15.16
C GLN A 119 -0.16 -16.54 -14.85
N ARG A 120 0.17 -16.88 -13.60
CA ARG A 120 0.43 -18.27 -13.21
C ARG A 120 -0.86 -19.09 -13.31
N SER A 121 -0.75 -20.32 -13.80
CA SER A 121 -1.89 -21.23 -13.96
C SER A 121 -2.42 -21.72 -12.61
N ASP A 122 -1.52 -22.05 -11.68
CA ASP A 122 -1.84 -22.65 -10.37
C ASP A 122 -1.82 -21.66 -9.20
N GLU A 123 -1.88 -20.35 -9.49
CA GLU A 123 -1.80 -19.26 -8.50
C GLU A 123 -2.75 -19.46 -7.32
N MET A 124 -3.98 -19.92 -7.59
CA MET A 124 -4.99 -20.12 -6.56
C MET A 124 -4.57 -21.17 -5.54
N ASN A 125 -4.07 -22.32 -6.00
CA ASN A 125 -3.67 -23.40 -5.09
C ASN A 125 -2.36 -23.06 -4.38
N GLU A 126 -1.40 -22.47 -5.08
CA GLU A 126 -0.12 -22.03 -4.51
C GLU A 126 -0.34 -21.01 -3.37
N LEU A 127 -1.13 -19.96 -3.61
CA LEU A 127 -1.35 -18.90 -2.62
C LEU A 127 -2.22 -19.35 -1.44
N ARG A 128 -3.22 -20.22 -1.68
CA ARG A 128 -4.01 -20.81 -0.58
C ARG A 128 -3.17 -21.76 0.27
N SER A 129 -2.34 -22.59 -0.36
CA SER A 129 -1.43 -23.50 0.35
C SER A 129 -0.39 -22.72 1.14
N PHE A 130 0.17 -21.65 0.56
CA PHE A 130 1.05 -20.73 1.28
C PHE A 130 0.35 -20.10 2.49
N SER A 131 -0.89 -19.62 2.32
CA SER A 131 -1.65 -19.01 3.42
C SER A 131 -1.94 -20.01 4.54
N LEU A 132 -2.26 -21.26 4.20
CA LEU A 132 -2.41 -22.35 5.17
C LEU A 132 -1.10 -22.62 5.92
N PHE A 133 0.03 -22.66 5.22
CA PHE A 133 1.34 -22.84 5.83
C PHE A 133 1.67 -21.71 6.83
N ARG A 134 1.26 -20.46 6.54
CA ARG A 134 1.47 -19.32 7.46
C ARG A 134 0.56 -19.34 8.69
N LEU A 135 -0.51 -20.13 8.67
CA LEU A 135 -1.43 -20.31 9.80
C LEU A 135 -1.05 -21.47 10.73
N ALA A 136 -0.13 -22.34 10.32
CA ALA A 136 0.37 -23.48 11.09
C ALA A 136 1.42 -23.04 12.13
#